data_AF-A0A183U4S9-F1
#
_entry.id   AF-A0A183U4S9-F1
#
_cell.length_a   1.000
_cell.length_b   1.000
_cell.length_c   1.000
_cell.angle_alpha   90.00
_cell.angle_beta   90.00
_cell.angle_gamma   90.00
#
_symmetry.space_group_name_H-M   'P 1'
#
loop_
_entity.id
_entity.type
_entity.pdbx_description
1 polymer ?
#
loop_
_entity_poly.entity_id
_entity_poly.type
_entity_poly.pdbx_seq_one_letter_code
_entity_poly.pdbx_strand_id
1 'polypeptide(L)'
;MICTVIIVQGGCRLVPELYAVPYDKVAAEKRQRGTQDRVPAGATPYLWAQSLYIVCCLLYEGFLTPAELDPLSRRLSAYEKRPPCEVQVSILAETYEVQQELLTHGITVQNVGEIDEVFSIQPASSFAKILSRLGQSKKLNLTGRPFDIDIGVLSTSRLYQLGQKFVIFTPQVLFFRFTF
;
A
#
# COMPACT_ATOMS: atom_id res chain seq x y z
N MET A 1 -6.29 -30.02 14.61
CA MET A 1 -6.58 -29.36 15.92
C MET A 1 -7.34 -28.05 15.72
N ILE A 2 -8.56 -28.08 15.15
CA ILE A 2 -9.43 -26.88 15.02
C ILE A 2 -10.80 -27.12 15.71
N CYS A 3 -11.12 -28.37 16.06
CA CYS A 3 -12.43 -28.75 16.57
C CYS A 3 -12.81 -28.14 17.93
N THR A 4 -11.87 -27.60 18.71
CA THR A 4 -12.16 -27.04 20.05
C THR A 4 -12.69 -25.61 20.01
N VAL A 5 -12.64 -24.93 18.85
CA VAL A 5 -12.97 -23.49 18.72
C VAL A 5 -14.42 -23.24 18.29
N ILE A 6 -15.21 -24.30 18.11
CA ILE A 6 -16.52 -24.20 17.49
C ILE A 6 -17.57 -24.87 18.37
N ILE A 7 -18.64 -24.14 18.64
CA ILE A 7 -19.84 -24.65 19.31
C ILE A 7 -20.84 -25.08 18.23
N VAL A 8 -21.38 -26.29 18.33
CA VAL A 8 -22.42 -26.76 17.42
C VAL A 8 -23.78 -26.56 18.07
N GLN A 9 -24.60 -25.67 17.51
CA GLN A 9 -25.99 -25.43 17.95
C GLN A 9 -26.93 -25.47 16.75
N GLY A 10 -27.97 -26.30 16.80
CA GLY A 10 -28.97 -26.40 15.73
C GLY A 10 -28.40 -26.79 14.36
N GLY A 11 -27.29 -27.54 14.33
CA GLY A 11 -26.57 -27.88 13.09
C GLY A 11 -25.60 -26.79 12.59
N CYS A 12 -25.58 -25.62 13.21
CA CYS A 12 -24.69 -24.53 12.87
C CYS A 12 -23.41 -24.54 13.70
N ARG A 13 -22.28 -24.20 13.06
CA ARG A 13 -20.96 -24.03 13.68
C ARG A 13 -20.77 -22.56 14.09
N LEU A 14 -20.81 -22.29 15.38
CA LEU A 14 -20.75 -20.94 15.95
C LEU A 14 -19.42 -20.72 16.68
N VAL A 15 -18.81 -19.56 16.47
CA VAL A 15 -17.59 -19.12 17.15
C VAL A 15 -17.99 -18.12 18.26
N PRO A 16 -17.66 -18.40 19.53
CA PRO A 16 -17.95 -17.49 20.63
C PRO A 16 -16.97 -16.31 20.63
N GLU A 17 -17.32 -15.26 21.38
CA GLU A 17 -16.46 -14.10 21.58
C GLU A 17 -15.13 -14.47 22.26
N LEU A 18 -15.17 -15.32 23.28
CA LEU A 18 -13.99 -15.73 24.02
C LEU A 18 -14.13 -17.11 24.69
N TYR A 19 -12.99 -17.61 25.18
CA TYR A 19 -12.87 -18.87 25.92
C TYR A 19 -12.30 -18.60 27.32
N ALA A 20 -13.18 -18.66 28.32
CA ALA A 20 -12.87 -18.37 29.72
C ALA A 20 -12.36 -19.61 30.47
N VAL A 21 -11.44 -19.42 31.40
CA VAL A 21 -11.07 -20.47 32.36
C VAL A 21 -12.13 -20.50 33.47
N PRO A 22 -12.69 -21.67 33.81
CA PRO A 22 -13.57 -21.80 34.98
C PRO A 22 -12.88 -21.31 36.25
N TYR A 23 -13.64 -20.67 37.15
CA TYR A 23 -13.09 -19.99 38.33
C TYR A 23 -12.22 -20.90 39.21
N ASP A 24 -12.67 -22.13 39.42
CA ASP A 24 -11.99 -23.20 40.15
C ASP A 24 -10.63 -23.60 39.55
N LYS A 25 -10.47 -23.44 38.23
CA LYS A 25 -9.23 -23.77 37.49
C LYS A 25 -8.28 -22.59 37.33
N VAL A 26 -8.67 -21.37 37.68
CA VAL A 26 -7.85 -20.15 37.51
C VAL A 26 -6.51 -20.24 38.24
N ALA A 27 -6.50 -20.80 39.46
CA ALA A 27 -5.27 -20.94 40.25
C ALA A 27 -4.25 -21.89 39.58
N ALA A 28 -4.73 -22.98 38.98
CA ALA A 28 -3.91 -23.94 38.27
C ALA A 28 -3.36 -23.35 36.96
N GLU A 29 -4.19 -22.64 36.17
CA GLU A 29 -3.75 -21.95 34.95
C GLU A 29 -2.68 -20.88 35.24
N LYS A 30 -2.80 -20.18 36.38
CA LYS A 30 -1.79 -19.19 36.81
C LYS A 30 -0.44 -19.84 37.12
N ARG A 31 -0.42 -21.05 37.67
CA ARG A 31 0.82 -21.81 37.93
C ARG A 31 1.43 -22.35 36.64
N GLN A 32 0.60 -22.86 35.72
CA GLN A 32 1.06 -23.42 34.45
C GLN A 32 0.09 -23.02 33.32
N ARG A 33 0.49 -22.03 32.52
CA ARG A 33 -0.35 -21.44 31.46
C ARG A 33 -0.66 -22.45 30.35
N GLY A 34 -1.87 -22.39 29.81
CA GLY A 34 -2.34 -23.21 28.69
C GLY A 34 -2.69 -24.66 29.07
N THR A 35 -2.80 -24.97 30.36
CA THR A 35 -3.06 -26.35 30.83
C THR A 35 -4.53 -26.60 31.14
N GLN A 36 -5.30 -25.55 31.40
CA GLN A 36 -6.69 -25.71 31.83
C GLN A 36 -7.65 -25.63 30.64
N ASP A 37 -8.65 -26.50 30.65
CA ASP A 37 -9.75 -26.44 29.70
C ASP A 37 -10.51 -25.12 29.83
N ARG A 38 -10.90 -24.57 28.69
CA ARG A 38 -11.63 -23.31 28.61
C ARG A 38 -13.05 -23.57 28.12
N VAL A 39 -13.98 -22.83 28.70
CA VAL A 39 -15.38 -22.86 28.31
C VAL A 39 -15.71 -21.63 27.46
N PRO A 40 -16.56 -21.78 26.43
CA PRO A 40 -17.02 -20.62 25.66
C PRO A 40 -17.77 -19.64 26.56
N ALA A 41 -17.55 -18.34 26.36
CA ALA A 41 -18.25 -17.28 27.07
C ALA A 41 -18.39 -16.03 26.19
N GLY A 42 -19.26 -15.10 26.61
CA GLY A 42 -19.59 -13.90 25.85
C GLY A 42 -20.61 -14.14 24.74
N ALA A 43 -20.68 -13.20 23.79
CA ALA A 43 -21.64 -13.30 22.69
C ALA A 43 -21.35 -14.50 21.78
N THR A 44 -22.39 -15.25 21.40
CA THR A 44 -22.28 -16.39 20.48
C THR A 44 -23.48 -16.39 19.52
N PRO A 45 -23.27 -16.25 18.20
CA PRO A 45 -21.99 -16.07 17.53
C PRO A 45 -21.41 -14.67 17.74
N TYR A 46 -20.09 -14.57 17.87
CA TYR A 46 -19.39 -13.31 17.78
C TYR A 46 -19.08 -13.01 16.32
N LEU A 47 -19.81 -12.05 15.73
CA LEU A 47 -19.81 -11.83 14.27
C LEU A 47 -18.41 -11.62 13.67
N TRP A 48 -17.50 -10.96 14.40
CA TRP A 48 -16.14 -10.72 13.91
C TRP A 48 -15.31 -12.02 13.86
N ALA A 49 -15.34 -12.83 14.91
CA ALA A 49 -14.66 -14.12 14.89
C ALA A 49 -15.33 -15.11 13.92
N GLN A 50 -16.66 -15.05 13.81
CA GLN A 50 -17.43 -15.85 12.85
C GLN A 50 -17.07 -15.50 11.39
N SER A 51 -16.97 -14.21 11.06
CA SER A 51 -16.59 -13.78 9.70
C SER A 51 -15.14 -14.17 9.39
N LEU A 52 -14.23 -14.01 10.34
CA LEU A 52 -12.84 -14.45 10.18
C LEU A 52 -12.74 -15.97 10.00
N TYR A 53 -13.53 -16.75 10.75
CA TYR A 53 -13.59 -18.20 10.60
C TYR A 53 -14.04 -18.59 9.17
N ILE A 54 -15.09 -17.94 8.65
CA ILE A 54 -15.57 -18.19 7.28
C ILE A 54 -14.48 -17.84 6.25
N VAL A 55 -13.81 -16.69 6.40
CA VAL A 55 -12.70 -16.29 5.50
C VAL A 55 -11.57 -17.33 5.54
N CYS A 56 -11.20 -17.81 6.72
CA CYS A 56 -10.20 -18.87 6.88
C CYS A 56 -10.63 -20.19 6.21
N CYS A 57 -11.89 -20.59 6.31
CA CYS A 57 -12.41 -21.76 5.62
C CYS A 57 -12.33 -21.60 4.09
N LEU A 58 -12.74 -20.45 3.56
CA LEU A 58 -12.66 -20.17 2.13
C LEU A 58 -11.21 -20.18 1.61
N LEU A 59 -10.28 -19.62 2.37
CA LEU A 59 -8.84 -19.69 2.06
C LEU A 59 -8.31 -21.13 2.09
N TYR A 60 -8.70 -21.91 3.11
CA TYR A 60 -8.24 -23.28 3.30
C TYR A 60 -8.77 -24.23 2.21
N GLU A 61 -10.03 -24.06 1.81
CA GLU A 61 -10.68 -24.85 0.76
C GLU A 61 -10.31 -24.36 -0.67
N GLY A 62 -9.60 -23.24 -0.79
CA GLY A 62 -9.14 -22.71 -2.08
C GLY A 62 -10.22 -21.93 -2.86
N PHE A 63 -11.36 -21.62 -2.24
CA PHE A 63 -12.39 -20.75 -2.81
C PHE A 63 -12.00 -19.27 -2.80
N LEU A 64 -11.03 -18.91 -1.96
CA LEU A 64 -10.45 -17.56 -1.91
C LEU A 64 -8.93 -17.68 -2.00
N THR A 65 -8.32 -16.83 -2.81
CA THR A 65 -6.86 -16.72 -2.88
C THR A 65 -6.35 -15.58 -1.99
N PRO A 66 -5.12 -15.67 -1.44
CA PRO A 66 -4.53 -14.56 -0.68
C PRO A 66 -4.42 -13.24 -1.48
N ALA A 67 -4.34 -13.32 -2.81
CA ALA A 67 -4.28 -12.14 -3.68
C ALA A 67 -5.62 -11.41 -3.78
N GLU A 68 -6.75 -12.12 -3.71
CA GLU A 68 -8.07 -11.50 -3.69
C GLU A 68 -8.35 -10.80 -2.35
N LEU A 69 -7.84 -11.35 -1.24
CA LEU A 69 -7.96 -10.73 0.09
C LEU A 69 -7.02 -9.52 0.27
N ASP A 70 -5.82 -9.57 -0.33
CA ASP A 70 -4.82 -8.52 -0.28
C ASP A 70 -4.34 -8.15 -1.70
N PRO A 71 -5.15 -7.36 -2.46
CA PRO A 71 -4.85 -7.00 -3.84
C PRO A 71 -3.56 -6.17 -3.99
N LEU A 72 -3.20 -5.44 -2.93
CA LEU A 72 -2.01 -4.60 -2.89
C LEU A 72 -0.77 -5.38 -2.46
N SER A 73 -0.90 -6.69 -2.21
CA SER A 73 0.19 -7.57 -1.78
C SER A 73 1.01 -7.01 -0.62
N ARG A 74 0.36 -6.28 0.30
CA ARG A 74 1.02 -5.72 1.48
C ARG A 74 1.65 -6.80 2.35
N ARG A 75 1.08 -8.02 2.37
CA ARG A 75 1.65 -9.17 3.09
C ARG A 75 3.07 -9.49 2.65
N LEU A 76 3.43 -9.23 1.39
CA LEU A 76 4.75 -9.53 0.85
C LEU A 76 5.79 -8.50 1.29
N SER A 77 5.38 -7.27 1.61
CA SER A 77 6.30 -6.19 2.03
C SER A 77 7.04 -6.50 3.34
N ALA A 78 6.55 -7.43 4.17
CA ALA A 78 7.21 -7.87 5.39
C ALA A 78 8.35 -8.88 5.12
N TYR A 79 8.30 -9.61 4.00
CA TYR A 79 9.21 -10.72 3.69
C TYR A 79 10.14 -10.42 2.52
N GLU A 80 9.66 -9.65 1.54
CA GLU A 80 10.46 -9.19 0.41
C GLU A 80 11.29 -7.98 0.85
N LYS A 81 12.55 -8.24 1.21
CA LYS A 81 13.55 -7.18 1.25
C LYS A 81 13.66 -6.65 -0.17
N ARG A 82 13.09 -5.47 -0.42
CA ARG A 82 13.32 -4.76 -1.69
C ARG A 82 14.83 -4.65 -1.87
N PRO A 83 15.35 -4.97 -3.07
CA PRO A 83 16.77 -4.77 -3.35
C PRO A 83 17.15 -3.32 -3.03
N PRO A 84 18.40 -3.04 -2.63
CA PRO A 84 18.86 -1.68 -2.41
C PRO A 84 18.52 -0.84 -3.65
N CYS A 85 17.72 0.20 -3.45
CA CYS A 85 17.32 1.10 -4.53
C CYS A 85 18.50 2.04 -4.79
N GLU A 86 19.16 1.89 -5.94
CA GLU A 86 20.11 2.89 -6.41
C GLU A 86 19.32 4.10 -6.92
N VAL A 87 19.53 5.24 -6.26
CA VAL A 87 18.93 6.50 -6.68
C VAL A 87 19.85 7.14 -7.70
N GLN A 88 19.38 7.24 -8.94
CA GLN A 88 20.06 7.97 -10.00
C GLN A 88 19.45 9.35 -10.16
N VAL A 89 20.29 10.37 -10.31
CA VAL A 89 19.89 11.75 -10.54
C VAL A 89 20.44 12.19 -11.89
N SER A 90 19.57 12.70 -12.75
CA SER A 90 19.94 13.31 -14.03
C SER A 90 19.54 14.78 -14.03
N ILE A 91 20.42 15.63 -14.55
CA ILE A 91 20.20 17.06 -14.69
C ILE A 91 20.02 17.36 -16.18
N LEU A 92 18.97 18.11 -16.49
CA LEU A 92 18.62 18.49 -17.85
C LEU A 92 18.52 20.01 -17.93
N ALA A 93 19.04 20.59 -19.00
CA ALA A 93 18.89 22.00 -19.27
C ALA A 93 17.54 22.27 -19.94
N GLU A 94 16.77 23.20 -19.39
CA GLU A 94 15.49 23.61 -19.99
C GLU A 94 15.69 24.34 -21.32
N THR A 95 16.72 25.19 -21.40
CA THR A 95 17.04 25.96 -22.61
C THR A 95 18.50 25.78 -23.03
N TYR A 96 18.81 26.15 -24.28
CA TYR A 96 20.16 26.03 -24.81
C TYR A 96 21.13 26.99 -24.10
N GLU A 97 20.66 28.16 -23.68
CA GLU A 97 21.47 29.14 -22.93
C GLU A 97 21.95 28.54 -21.61
N VAL A 98 21.05 27.90 -20.85
CA VAL A 98 21.40 27.21 -19.59
C VAL A 98 22.36 26.06 -19.84
N GLN A 99 22.19 25.32 -20.95
CA GLN A 99 23.10 24.23 -21.32
C GLN A 99 24.53 24.75 -21.57
N GLN A 100 24.67 25.86 -22.29
CA GLN A 100 25.99 26.47 -22.58
C GLN A 100 26.64 27.06 -21.33
N GLU A 101 25.85 27.67 -20.45
CA GLU A 101 26.34 28.19 -19.16
C GLU A 101 26.89 27.05 -18.29
N LEU A 102 26.13 25.97 -18.13
CA LEU A 102 26.57 24.78 -17.39
C LEU A 102 27.83 24.16 -18.01
N LEU A 103 27.91 24.11 -19.34
CA LEU A 103 29.08 23.62 -20.06
C LEU A 103 30.32 24.48 -19.79
N THR A 104 30.16 25.80 -19.68
CA THR A 104 31.26 26.73 -19.34
C THR A 104 31.82 26.46 -17.94
N HIS A 105 30.99 25.95 -17.04
CA HIS A 105 31.39 25.48 -15.71
C HIS A 105 31.87 24.02 -15.68
N GLY A 106 32.04 23.38 -16.84
CA GLY A 106 32.50 21.99 -16.95
C GLY A 106 31.42 20.94 -16.65
N ILE A 107 30.14 21.33 -16.61
CA ILE A 107 29.02 20.43 -16.36
C ILE A 107 28.35 20.11 -17.69
N THR A 108 28.51 18.88 -18.17
CA THR A 108 27.84 18.41 -19.39
C THR A 108 26.43 17.94 -19.09
N VAL A 109 25.43 18.58 -19.71
CA VAL A 109 24.01 18.21 -19.59
C VAL A 109 23.33 18.18 -20.96
N GLN A 110 22.27 17.38 -21.08
CA GLN A 110 21.40 17.33 -22.25
C GLN A 110 20.29 18.38 -22.13
N ASN A 111 19.86 18.96 -23.25
CA ASN A 111 18.68 19.82 -23.27
C ASN A 111 17.39 18.99 -23.30
N VAL A 112 16.31 19.47 -22.68
CA VAL A 112 15.00 18.79 -22.67
C VAL A 112 14.48 18.48 -24.09
N GLY A 113 14.77 19.34 -25.08
CA GLY A 113 14.40 19.14 -26.49
C GLY A 113 15.27 18.15 -27.25
N GLU A 114 16.40 17.72 -26.71
CA GLU A 114 17.31 16.73 -27.34
C GLU A 114 16.96 15.28 -26.93
N ILE A 115 16.00 15.11 -26.02
CA ILE A 115 15.62 13.80 -25.47
C ILE A 115 14.71 13.08 -26.47
N ASP A 116 14.82 11.76 -26.50
CA ASP A 116 13.95 10.90 -27.31
C ASP A 116 12.46 11.18 -27.02
N GLU A 117 11.65 11.30 -28.10
CA GLU A 117 10.22 11.65 -28.06
C GLU A 117 9.34 10.67 -27.26
N VAL A 118 9.86 9.46 -27.00
CA VAL A 118 9.25 8.47 -26.12
C VAL A 118 9.23 8.98 -24.67
N PHE A 119 10.20 9.80 -24.25
CA PHE A 119 10.22 10.42 -22.93
C PHE A 119 9.50 11.77 -22.92
N SER A 120 8.78 12.04 -21.83
CA SER A 120 8.14 13.32 -21.59
C SER A 120 8.38 13.76 -20.17
N ILE A 121 9.01 14.93 -20.02
CA ILE A 121 9.24 15.55 -18.72
C ILE A 121 8.10 16.51 -18.44
N GLN A 122 7.48 16.38 -17.28
CA GLN A 122 6.31 17.15 -16.87
C GLN A 122 6.50 17.66 -15.44
N PRO A 123 5.89 18.81 -15.09
CA PRO A 123 5.89 19.25 -13.69
C PRO A 123 5.03 18.32 -12.83
N ALA A 124 5.35 18.23 -11.54
CA ALA A 124 4.56 17.47 -10.58
C ALA A 124 3.07 17.88 -10.55
N SER A 125 2.76 19.15 -10.84
CA SER A 125 1.38 19.64 -10.92
C SER A 125 0.56 18.94 -12.02
N SER A 126 1.20 18.54 -13.13
CA SER A 126 0.56 17.71 -14.16
C SER A 126 0.22 16.33 -13.63
N PHE A 127 1.07 15.74 -12.79
CA PHE A 127 0.79 14.46 -12.17
C PHE A 127 -0.38 14.54 -11.18
N ALA A 128 -0.53 15.65 -10.45
CA ALA A 128 -1.66 15.83 -9.52
C ALA A 128 -2.99 15.81 -10.27
N LYS A 129 -3.03 16.45 -11.44
CA LYS A 129 -4.21 16.46 -12.33
C LYS A 129 -4.54 15.07 -12.88
N ILE A 130 -3.52 14.26 -13.16
CA ILE A 130 -3.71 12.88 -13.62
C ILE A 130 -4.29 12.04 -12.47
N LEU A 131 -3.67 12.12 -11.29
CA LEU A 131 -4.10 11.35 -10.12
C LEU A 131 -5.49 11.77 -9.61
N SER A 132 -5.88 13.04 -9.73
CA SER A 132 -7.21 13.49 -9.28
C SER A 132 -8.36 12.81 -10.05
N ARG A 133 -8.10 12.37 -11.28
CA ARG A 133 -9.07 11.62 -12.09
C ARG A 133 -9.15 10.15 -11.69
N LEU A 134 -8.12 9.62 -11.02
CA LEU A 134 -8.10 8.24 -10.58
C LEU A 134 -9.16 8.03 -9.48
N GLY A 135 -9.99 6.99 -9.66
CA GLY A 135 -11.09 6.70 -8.75
C GLY A 135 -12.33 7.57 -8.93
N GLN A 136 -12.35 8.47 -9.93
CA GLN A 136 -13.56 9.23 -10.26
C GLN A 136 -14.59 8.29 -10.92
N SER A 137 -15.81 8.25 -10.38
CA SER A 137 -16.92 7.48 -10.94
C SER A 137 -18.22 8.23 -10.75
N LYS A 138 -18.76 8.77 -11.84
CA LYS A 138 -20.05 9.49 -11.83
C LYS A 138 -21.20 8.60 -11.37
N LYS A 139 -21.19 7.31 -11.73
CA LYS A 139 -22.25 6.35 -11.37
C LYS A 139 -22.29 6.06 -9.86
N LEU A 140 -21.13 6.10 -9.19
CA LEU A 140 -20.97 5.83 -7.76
C LEU A 140 -20.82 7.10 -6.91
N ASN A 141 -21.01 8.28 -7.50
CA ASN A 141 -20.75 9.57 -6.85
C ASN A 141 -19.35 9.70 -6.24
N LEU A 142 -18.35 9.06 -6.84
CA LEU A 142 -16.95 9.16 -6.41
C LEU A 142 -16.26 10.30 -7.18
N THR A 143 -15.69 11.25 -6.44
CA THR A 143 -15.05 12.44 -7.00
C THR A 143 -13.59 12.21 -7.42
N GLY A 144 -12.98 11.10 -6.98
CA GLY A 144 -11.57 10.77 -7.23
C GLY A 144 -10.64 11.23 -6.10
N ARG A 145 -9.32 11.25 -6.36
CA ARG A 145 -8.33 11.74 -5.40
C ARG A 145 -8.45 13.27 -5.25
N PRO A 146 -8.48 13.82 -4.02
CA PRO A 146 -8.45 15.26 -3.80
C PRO A 146 -7.22 15.91 -4.45
N PHE A 147 -7.43 17.03 -5.13
CA PHE A 147 -6.41 17.73 -5.92
C PHE A 147 -5.44 18.55 -5.06
N ASP A 148 -5.90 18.97 -3.88
CA ASP A 148 -5.18 19.72 -2.85
C ASP A 148 -4.14 18.89 -2.10
N ILE A 149 -4.14 17.56 -2.27
CA ILE A 149 -3.13 16.69 -1.68
C ILE A 149 -1.89 16.66 -2.57
N ASP A 150 -0.84 17.30 -2.07
CA ASP A 150 0.49 17.30 -2.69
C ASP A 150 0.98 15.89 -3.03
N ILE A 151 1.84 15.85 -4.03
CA ILE A 151 2.43 14.59 -4.48
C ILE A 151 3.76 14.44 -3.76
N GLY A 152 3.85 13.41 -2.93
CA GLY A 152 5.11 13.07 -2.27
C GLY A 152 6.24 12.82 -3.27
N VAL A 153 7.46 13.20 -2.89
CA VAL A 153 8.70 13.09 -3.69
C VAL A 153 8.93 11.67 -4.22
N LEU A 154 8.56 10.64 -3.44
CA LEU A 154 8.66 9.24 -3.87
C LEU A 154 7.82 8.91 -5.09
N SER A 155 6.68 9.59 -5.26
CA SER A 155 5.82 9.40 -6.42
C SER A 155 6.41 10.10 -7.64
N THR A 156 6.90 11.34 -7.52
CA THR A 156 7.53 12.04 -8.66
C THR A 156 8.87 11.42 -9.06
N SER A 157 9.57 10.72 -8.15
CA SER A 157 10.86 10.05 -8.42
C SER A 157 10.78 8.77 -9.26
N ARG A 158 9.60 8.42 -9.80
CA ARG A 158 9.38 7.19 -10.58
C ARG A 158 9.19 7.50 -12.06
N LEU A 159 9.62 6.56 -12.89
CA LEU A 159 9.28 6.52 -14.31
C LEU A 159 7.87 5.94 -14.48
N TYR A 160 6.98 6.68 -15.12
CA TYR A 160 5.61 6.22 -15.42
C TYR A 160 5.49 5.86 -16.89
N GLN A 161 4.84 4.74 -17.21
CA GLN A 161 4.48 4.41 -18.58
C GLN A 161 3.02 4.77 -18.85
N LEU A 162 2.78 5.69 -19.79
CA LEU A 162 1.45 6.07 -20.27
C LEU A 162 1.35 5.76 -21.76
N GLY A 163 0.73 4.62 -22.07
CA GLY A 163 0.67 4.10 -23.44
C GLY A 163 2.07 3.75 -23.94
N GLN A 164 2.48 4.40 -25.03
CA GLN A 164 3.80 4.23 -25.64
C GLN A 164 4.85 5.23 -25.15
N LYS A 165 4.49 6.14 -24.23
CA LYS A 165 5.41 7.16 -23.71
C LYS A 165 5.79 6.90 -22.26
N PHE A 166 7.04 7.22 -21.93
CA PHE A 166 7.52 7.31 -20.56
C PHE A 166 7.40 8.74 -20.07
N VAL A 167 6.69 8.95 -18.96
CA VAL A 167 6.51 10.26 -18.35
C VAL A 167 7.31 10.32 -17.05
N ILE A 168 8.15 11.34 -16.95
CA ILE A 168 8.97 11.66 -15.78
C ILE A 168 8.44 12.96 -15.19
N PHE A 169 8.22 12.97 -13.89
CA PHE A 169 7.77 14.17 -13.21
C PHE A 169 8.92 14.83 -12.47
N THR A 170 9.11 16.13 -12.70
CA THR A 170 10.08 16.88 -11.90
C THR A 170 9.66 16.86 -10.44
N PRO A 171 10.59 16.70 -9.49
CA PRO A 171 10.25 16.73 -8.08
C PRO A 171 9.60 18.07 -7.72
N GLN A 172 8.62 18.04 -6.81
CA GLN A 172 8.17 19.28 -6.15
C GLN A 172 9.33 19.75 -5.28
N VAL A 173 10.18 20.62 -5.82
CA VAL A 173 11.19 21.30 -5.04
C VAL A 173 10.45 22.39 -4.28
N LEU A 174 10.34 22.24 -2.96
CA LEU A 174 10.13 23.38 -2.08
C LEU A 174 11.23 24.36 -2.47
N PHE A 175 10.90 25.53 -3.02
CA PHE A 175 11.89 26.57 -3.31
C PHE A 175 12.64 26.87 -2.00
N PHE A 176 13.75 26.18 -1.75
CA PHE A 176 14.81 26.71 -0.92
C PHE A 176 15.36 27.84 -1.76
N ARG A 177 14.85 29.03 -1.47
CA ARG A 177 15.42 30.28 -1.91
C ARG A 177 16.84 30.29 -1.36
N PHE A 178 17.81 29.76 -2.11
CA PHE A 178 19.21 30.05 -1.92
C PHE A 178 19.37 31.52 -2.30
N THR A 179 19.05 32.40 -1.36
CA THR A 179 19.66 33.72 -1.34
C THR A 179 21.15 33.48 -1.07
N PHE A 180 21.95 33.49 -2.13
CA PHE A 180 23.35 33.88 -2.02
C PHE A 180 23.44 35.39 -1.75
#